data_AF-A0A9X6IUA5-F1
#
_entry.id   AF-A0A9X6IUA5-F1
#
_cell.length_a   1.000
_cell.length_b   1.000
_cell.length_c   1.000
_cell.angle_alpha   90.00
_cell.angle_beta   90.00
_cell.angle_gamma   90.00
#
_symmetry.space_group_name_H-M   'P 1'
#
loop_
_entity.id
_entity.type
_entity.pdbx_description
1 polymer ?
#
loop_
_entity_poly.entity_id
_entity_poly.type
_entity_poly.pdbx_seq_one_letter_code
_entity_poly.pdbx_strand_id
1 'polypeptide(L)'
;MQSKYDVYCERKYKNSEAPKEPLEWKEASEKWASLKEQGQEFSDESFNLFSQQYENAEREITIVTHEGTKVRVDAIASDEYGNVIIQEYKSSTTALYTTNQEKGFPELKNSGGKVVGEGKGDFSGGYEVPSETRPQIVRPEGTTYFDE
;
A
#
# COMPACT_ATOMS: atom_id res chain seq x y z
N MET A 1 9.86 -27.51 -20.73
CA MET A 1 9.73 -26.39 -19.77
C MET A 1 8.71 -25.44 -20.35
N GLN A 2 7.62 -25.13 -19.64
CA GLN A 2 6.50 -24.36 -20.19
C GLN A 2 6.81 -22.85 -20.15
N SER A 3 6.42 -22.09 -21.18
CA SER A 3 6.75 -20.66 -21.24
C SER A 3 5.84 -19.83 -20.32
N LYS A 4 6.27 -18.61 -19.97
CA LYS A 4 5.44 -17.67 -19.20
C LYS A 4 4.12 -17.33 -19.90
N TYR A 5 4.11 -17.31 -21.23
CA TYR A 5 2.91 -17.06 -22.03
C TYR A 5 1.93 -18.23 -21.94
N ASP A 6 2.41 -19.48 -22.02
CA ASP A 6 1.54 -20.66 -21.91
C ASP A 6 0.82 -20.72 -20.56
N VAL A 7 1.55 -20.45 -19.46
CA VAL A 7 0.97 -20.38 -18.11
C VAL A 7 -0.08 -19.25 -18.00
N TYR A 8 0.18 -18.11 -18.64
CA TYR A 8 -0.79 -17.02 -18.71
C TYR A 8 -2.08 -17.44 -19.44
N CYS A 9 -1.95 -18.11 -20.60
CA CYS A 9 -3.07 -18.61 -21.39
C CYS A 9 -3.90 -19.63 -20.60
N GLU A 10 -3.26 -20.62 -19.97
CA GLU A 10 -3.95 -21.61 -19.14
C GLU A 10 -4.79 -20.97 -18.03
N ARG A 11 -4.26 -19.92 -17.37
CA ARG A 11 -5.01 -19.18 -16.35
C ARG A 11 -6.22 -18.45 -16.93
N LYS A 12 -6.06 -17.81 -18.09
CA LYS A 12 -7.18 -17.10 -18.75
C LYS A 12 -8.29 -18.07 -19.14
N TYR A 13 -7.94 -19.20 -19.74
CA TYR A 13 -8.92 -20.24 -20.06
C TYR A 13 -9.62 -20.81 -18.83
N LYS A 14 -8.90 -21.04 -17.71
CA LYS A 14 -9.52 -21.47 -16.43
C LYS A 14 -10.53 -20.46 -15.90
N ASN A 15 -10.33 -19.17 -16.15
CA ASN A 15 -11.25 -18.10 -15.78
C ASN A 15 -12.35 -17.85 -16.83
N SER A 16 -12.44 -18.68 -17.88
CA SER A 16 -13.34 -18.45 -19.03
C SER A 16 -13.12 -17.12 -19.74
N GLU A 17 -11.87 -16.62 -19.74
CA GLU A 17 -11.45 -15.40 -20.42
C GLU A 17 -10.61 -15.74 -21.67
N ALA A 18 -10.77 -14.98 -22.74
CA ALA A 18 -9.89 -15.07 -23.91
C ALA A 18 -8.51 -14.47 -23.60
N PRO A 19 -7.39 -15.18 -23.84
CA PRO A 19 -6.06 -14.61 -23.69
C PRO A 19 -5.81 -13.56 -24.77
N LYS A 20 -4.97 -12.58 -24.44
CA LYS A 20 -4.40 -11.65 -25.42
C LYS A 20 -3.47 -12.38 -26.37
N GLU A 21 -3.30 -11.84 -27.58
CA GLU A 21 -2.29 -12.32 -28.52
C GLU A 21 -0.87 -12.21 -27.92
N PRO A 22 0.09 -13.05 -28.34
CA PRO A 22 1.41 -13.12 -27.70
C PRO A 22 2.16 -11.78 -27.64
N LEU A 23 2.07 -10.98 -28.70
CA LEU A 23 2.74 -9.68 -28.77
C LEU A 23 2.08 -8.66 -27.83
N GLU A 24 0.75 -8.55 -27.87
CA GLU A 24 -0.01 -7.65 -26.98
C GLU A 24 0.15 -8.05 -25.50
N TRP A 25 0.22 -9.34 -25.21
CA TRP A 25 0.54 -9.83 -23.88
C TRP A 25 1.94 -9.39 -23.43
N LYS A 26 2.93 -9.54 -24.31
CA LYS A 26 4.31 -9.16 -24.01
C LYS A 26 4.43 -7.67 -23.74
N GLU A 27 3.88 -6.82 -24.61
CA GLU A 27 3.87 -5.36 -24.44
C GLU A 27 3.15 -4.95 -23.16
N ALA A 28 1.98 -5.55 -22.88
CA ALA A 28 1.26 -5.28 -21.64
C ALA A 28 2.07 -5.73 -20.41
N SER A 29 2.74 -6.89 -20.48
CA SER A 29 3.57 -7.40 -19.39
C SER A 29 4.78 -6.51 -19.13
N GLU A 30 5.45 -6.02 -20.18
CA GLU A 30 6.59 -5.11 -20.07
C GLU A 30 6.15 -3.76 -19.49
N LYS A 31 5.03 -3.22 -19.96
CA LYS A 31 4.43 -2.00 -19.39
C LYS A 31 4.11 -2.17 -17.91
N TRP A 32 3.49 -3.27 -17.50
CA TRP A 32 3.20 -3.56 -16.09
C TRP A 32 4.46 -3.72 -15.25
N ALA A 33 5.51 -4.36 -15.80
CA ALA A 33 6.79 -4.50 -15.11
C ALA A 33 7.42 -3.14 -14.84
N SER A 34 7.46 -2.26 -15.85
CA SER A 34 7.99 -0.90 -15.72
C SER A 34 7.20 -0.06 -14.73
N LEU A 35 5.86 -0.12 -14.74
CA LEU A 35 5.02 0.59 -13.76
C LEU A 35 5.23 0.09 -12.34
N LYS A 36 5.43 -1.22 -12.17
CA LYS A 36 5.72 -1.81 -10.86
C LYS A 36 7.08 -1.37 -10.34
N GLU A 37 8.10 -1.35 -11.20
CA GLU A 37 9.45 -0.88 -10.87
C GLU A 37 9.43 0.59 -10.45
N GLN A 38 8.78 1.45 -11.24
CA GLN A 38 8.59 2.86 -10.89
C GLN A 38 7.85 3.04 -9.55
N GLY A 39 6.82 2.22 -9.30
CA GLY A 39 6.09 2.21 -8.03
C GLY A 39 6.97 1.83 -6.84
N GLN A 40 7.85 0.83 -7.03
CA GLN A 40 8.77 0.38 -6.01
C GLN A 40 9.85 1.44 -5.71
N GLU A 41 10.47 2.01 -6.75
CA GLU A 41 11.48 3.06 -6.61
C GLU A 41 10.92 4.26 -5.85
N PHE A 42 9.73 4.74 -6.23
CA PHE A 42 9.07 5.85 -5.54
C PHE A 42 8.76 5.53 -4.07
N SER A 43 8.28 4.31 -3.79
CA SER A 43 8.01 3.86 -2.42
C SER A 43 9.29 3.78 -1.58
N ASP A 44 10.40 3.32 -2.16
CA ASP A 44 11.69 3.23 -1.48
C ASP A 44 12.28 4.62 -1.20
N GLU A 45 12.25 5.52 -2.18
CA GLU A 45 12.69 6.90 -2.00
C GLU A 45 11.85 7.64 -0.95
N SER A 46 10.53 7.51 -1.02
CA SER A 46 9.61 8.16 -0.07
C SER A 46 9.82 7.63 1.35
N PHE A 47 9.97 6.31 1.51
CA PHE A 47 10.25 5.73 2.81
C PHE A 47 11.62 6.15 3.36
N ASN A 48 12.65 6.22 2.52
CA ASN A 48 13.98 6.68 2.95
C ASN A 48 13.95 8.11 3.51
N LEU A 49 13.13 9.00 2.93
CA LEU A 49 12.92 10.34 3.45
C LEU A 49 12.15 10.30 4.78
N PHE A 50 11.10 9.50 4.85
CA PHE A 50 10.28 9.33 6.06
C PHE A 50 11.10 8.78 7.24
N SER A 51 11.95 7.78 7.00
CA SER A 51 12.81 7.18 8.03
C SER A 51 13.95 8.09 8.50
N GLN A 52 14.33 9.10 7.71
CA GLN A 52 15.26 10.14 8.17
C GLN A 52 14.58 11.12 9.13
N GLN A 53 13.26 11.28 9.02
CA GLN A 53 12.48 12.14 9.89
C GLN A 53 12.00 11.42 11.16
N TYR A 54 11.68 10.14 11.05
CA TYR A 54 11.21 9.31 12.16
C TYR A 54 12.06 8.05 12.29
N GLU A 55 12.88 7.98 13.34
CA GLU A 55 13.81 6.86 13.57
C GLU A 55 13.10 5.51 13.76
N ASN A 56 11.85 5.52 14.24
CA ASN A 56 11.03 4.32 14.43
C ASN A 56 10.13 3.99 13.23
N ALA A 57 10.38 4.58 12.05
CA ALA A 57 9.60 4.31 10.85
C ALA A 57 9.67 2.83 10.45
N GLU A 58 8.52 2.23 10.21
CA GLU A 58 8.37 0.83 9.81
C GLU A 58 7.55 0.70 8.52
N ARG A 59 7.85 -0.32 7.72
CA ARG A 59 7.16 -0.58 6.42
C ARG A 59 6.11 -1.67 6.50
N GLU A 60 5.11 -1.57 5.63
CA GLU A 60 4.16 -2.66 5.33
C GLU A 60 3.45 -3.23 6.57
N ILE A 61 3.00 -2.36 7.47
CA ILE A 61 2.26 -2.77 8.67
C ILE A 61 0.80 -3.03 8.32
N THR A 62 0.26 -4.16 8.78
CA THR A 62 -1.15 -4.51 8.58
C THR A 62 -1.97 -4.12 9.80
N ILE A 63 -2.97 -3.29 9.59
CA ILE A 63 -3.90 -2.82 10.61
C ILE A 63 -5.29 -3.36 10.28
N VAL A 64 -6.01 -3.83 11.30
CA VAL A 64 -7.44 -4.10 11.21
C VAL A 64 -8.14 -2.99 11.98
N THR A 65 -8.99 -2.21 11.30
CA THR A 65 -9.83 -1.18 11.93
C THR A 65 -10.77 -1.81 12.94
N HIS A 66 -11.30 -1.03 13.88
CA HIS A 66 -12.26 -1.57 14.86
C HIS A 66 -13.56 -2.07 14.20
N GLU A 67 -13.87 -1.61 13.00
CA GLU A 67 -14.97 -2.07 12.15
C GLU A 67 -14.63 -3.35 11.36
N GLY A 68 -13.36 -3.77 11.37
CA GLY A 68 -12.90 -5.03 10.79
C GLY A 68 -12.30 -4.92 9.38
N THR A 69 -12.14 -3.71 8.83
CA THR A 69 -11.46 -3.52 7.55
C THR A 69 -9.96 -3.71 7.72
N LYS A 70 -9.37 -4.59 6.89
CA LYS A 70 -7.93 -4.82 6.88
C LYS A 70 -7.24 -3.92 5.85
N VAL A 71 -6.34 -3.07 6.32
CA VAL A 71 -5.48 -2.22 5.50
C VAL A 71 -4.01 -2.55 5.78
N ARG A 72 -3.20 -2.61 4.73
CA ARG A 72 -1.74 -2.70 4.87
C ARG A 72 -1.17 -1.37 4.42
N VAL A 73 -0.53 -0.67 5.34
CA VAL A 73 0.00 0.67 5.10
C VAL A 73 1.44 0.62 4.65
N ASP A 74 1.84 1.52 3.76
CA ASP A 74 3.18 1.50 3.20
C ASP A 74 4.24 1.90 4.24
N ALA A 75 3.95 2.91 5.05
CA ALA A 75 4.79 3.33 6.17
C ALA A 75 3.99 3.78 7.39
N ILE A 76 4.57 3.57 8.57
CA ILE A 76 4.04 4.02 9.85
C ILE A 76 5.18 4.48 10.76
N ALA A 77 4.95 5.52 11.56
CA ALA A 77 5.85 5.99 12.61
C ALA A 77 5.05 6.61 13.76
N SER A 78 5.73 6.98 14.84
CA SER A 78 5.18 7.83 15.89
C SER A 78 6.03 9.07 16.04
N ASP A 79 5.42 10.23 16.21
CA ASP A 79 6.16 11.45 16.52
C ASP A 79 6.58 11.52 18.00
N GLU A 80 7.28 12.60 18.36
CA GLU A 80 7.76 12.84 19.74
C GLU A 80 6.63 12.97 20.78
N TYR A 81 5.40 13.22 20.34
CA TYR A 81 4.21 13.32 21.19
C TYR A 81 3.42 11.99 21.25
N GLY A 82 3.88 10.97 20.52
CA GLY A 82 3.22 9.68 20.42
C GLY A 82 2.06 9.64 19.43
N ASN A 83 1.92 10.65 18.55
CA ASN A 83 0.90 10.60 17.50
C ASN A 83 1.36 9.62 16.40
N VAL A 84 0.44 8.75 16.00
CA VAL A 84 0.70 7.81 14.90
C VAL A 84 0.61 8.54 13.56
N ILE A 85 1.65 8.40 12.75
CA ILE A 85 1.73 8.95 11.40
C ILE A 85 1.79 7.79 10.43
N ILE A 86 0.88 7.79 9.45
CA ILE A 86 0.80 6.77 8.41
C ILE A 86 1.00 7.45 7.06
N GLN A 87 1.83 6.85 6.20
CA GLN A 87 1.97 7.28 4.81
C GLN A 87 1.61 6.15 3.84
N GLU A 88 1.00 6.57 2.73
CA GLU A 88 0.62 5.76 1.59
C GLU A 88 1.26 6.32 0.32
N TYR A 89 2.02 5.49 -0.38
CA TYR A 89 2.83 5.90 -1.51
C TYR A 89 2.12 5.60 -2.82
N LYS A 90 1.96 6.63 -3.65
CA LYS A 90 1.34 6.52 -4.96
C LYS A 90 2.25 7.19 -5.99
N SER A 91 2.95 6.40 -6.79
CA SER A 91 3.91 6.89 -7.80
C SER A 91 3.30 7.65 -8.99
N SER A 92 1.96 7.77 -9.03
CA SER A 92 1.23 8.50 -10.06
C SER A 92 0.17 9.39 -9.42
N THR A 93 -0.06 10.57 -10.00
CA THR A 93 -1.12 11.52 -9.64
C THR A 93 -2.52 10.90 -9.69
N THR A 94 -2.73 9.88 -10.53
CA THR A 94 -4.05 9.27 -10.79
C THR A 94 -4.21 7.87 -10.21
N ALA A 95 -3.21 7.35 -9.49
CA ALA A 95 -3.29 6.04 -8.89
C ALA A 95 -4.44 5.98 -7.87
N LEU A 96 -5.37 5.04 -8.09
CA LEU A 96 -6.56 4.85 -7.27
C LEU A 96 -6.24 4.20 -5.92
N TYR A 97 -7.15 4.36 -4.99
CA TYR A 97 -7.17 3.60 -3.75
C TYR A 97 -7.71 2.20 -3.99
N THR A 98 -7.27 1.24 -3.17
CA THR A 98 -7.96 -0.05 -3.12
C THR A 98 -9.26 0.09 -2.33
N THR A 99 -10.23 -0.80 -2.57
CA THR A 99 -11.51 -0.78 -1.84
C THR A 99 -11.34 -0.82 -0.32
N ASN A 100 -10.30 -1.49 0.18
CA ASN A 100 -10.03 -1.52 1.63
C ASN A 100 -9.43 -0.20 2.13
N GLN A 101 -8.64 0.50 1.32
CA GLN A 101 -8.13 1.84 1.68
C GLN A 101 -9.29 2.84 1.74
N GLU A 102 -10.19 2.82 0.76
CA GLU A 102 -11.36 3.70 0.71
C GLU A 102 -12.28 3.56 1.94
N LYS A 103 -12.37 2.36 2.50
CA LYS A 103 -13.16 2.08 3.72
C LYS A 103 -12.36 2.27 5.00
N GLY A 104 -11.15 1.72 5.02
CA GLY A 104 -10.33 1.60 6.22
C GLY A 104 -9.71 2.93 6.67
N PHE A 105 -9.42 3.87 5.76
CA PHE A 105 -8.84 5.15 6.16
C PHE A 105 -9.85 6.06 6.89
N PRO A 106 -11.12 6.19 6.44
CA PRO A 106 -12.16 6.82 7.24
C PRO A 106 -12.37 6.14 8.60
N GLU A 107 -12.37 4.81 8.64
CA GLU A 107 -12.53 4.03 9.87
C GLU A 107 -11.38 4.26 10.86
N LEU A 108 -10.12 4.24 10.41
CA LEU A 108 -8.95 4.58 11.22
C LEU A 108 -9.06 5.97 11.86
N LYS A 109 -9.54 6.95 11.10
CA LYS A 109 -9.79 8.30 11.62
C LYS A 109 -10.91 8.27 12.67
N ASN A 110 -12.01 7.57 12.42
CA ASN A 110 -13.18 7.62 13.29
C ASN A 110 -13.01 6.85 14.59
N SER A 111 -12.38 5.68 14.54
CA SER A 111 -12.33 4.74 15.66
C SER A 111 -10.96 4.13 15.92
N GLY A 112 -10.01 4.27 14.99
CA GLY A 112 -8.68 3.66 15.09
C GLY A 112 -8.68 2.19 14.66
N GLY A 113 -7.74 1.42 15.19
CA GLY A 113 -7.62 0.00 14.87
C GLY A 113 -6.44 -0.65 15.57
N LYS A 114 -6.12 -1.87 15.15
CA LYS A 114 -5.10 -2.68 15.80
C LYS A 114 -4.15 -3.31 14.79
N VAL A 115 -2.86 -3.27 15.07
CA VAL A 115 -1.85 -3.98 14.28
C VAL A 115 -2.05 -5.49 14.43
N VAL A 116 -2.05 -6.21 13.29
CA VAL A 116 -2.20 -7.66 13.23
C VAL A 116 -1.01 -8.32 12.55
N GLY A 117 -0.83 -9.62 12.82
CA GLY A 117 0.37 -10.36 12.40
C GLY A 117 1.52 -10.13 13.37
N GLU A 118 2.76 -10.33 12.92
CA GLU A 118 3.95 -10.11 13.76
C GLU A 118 4.20 -8.62 14.02
N GLY A 119 3.85 -7.75 13.05
CA GLY A 119 4.21 -6.33 13.10
C GLY A 119 5.72 -6.11 12.98
N LYS A 120 6.19 -4.89 13.26
CA LYS A 120 7.63 -4.54 13.25
C LYS A 120 7.90 -3.41 14.24
N GLY A 121 9.11 -3.39 14.80
CA GLY A 121 9.56 -2.34 15.72
C GLY A 121 8.55 -2.09 16.85
N ASP A 122 8.22 -0.82 17.06
CA ASP A 122 7.23 -0.36 18.03
C ASP A 122 5.79 -0.79 17.65
N PHE A 123 5.54 -1.02 16.36
CA PHE A 123 4.24 -1.41 15.78
C PHE A 123 4.13 -2.93 15.68
N SER A 124 4.37 -3.62 16.79
CA SER A 124 4.25 -5.08 16.88
C SER A 124 2.78 -5.53 16.94
N GLY A 125 2.55 -6.81 16.67
CA GLY A 125 1.23 -7.43 16.74
C GLY A 125 0.53 -7.11 18.06
N GLY A 126 -0.63 -6.46 17.98
CA GLY A 126 -1.40 -6.07 19.14
C GLY A 126 -1.38 -4.57 19.46
N TYR A 127 -0.49 -3.79 18.83
CA TYR A 127 -0.41 -2.34 18.99
C TYR A 127 -1.73 -1.66 18.60
N GLU A 128 -2.20 -0.73 19.44
CA GLU A 128 -3.43 0.04 19.20
C GLU A 128 -3.11 1.33 18.44
N VAL A 129 -3.67 1.45 17.25
CA VAL A 129 -3.65 2.67 16.44
C VAL A 129 -4.81 3.56 16.91
N PRO A 130 -4.55 4.77 17.41
CA PRO A 130 -5.57 5.63 17.98
C PRO A 130 -6.56 6.13 16.92
N SER A 131 -7.76 6.52 17.37
CA SER A 131 -8.67 7.33 16.57
C SER A 131 -8.01 8.67 16.21
N GLU A 132 -8.58 9.37 15.23
CA GLU A 132 -8.03 10.57 14.58
C GLU A 132 -6.73 10.33 13.78
N THR A 133 -6.28 9.08 13.64
CA THR A 133 -5.17 8.74 12.75
C THR A 133 -5.61 8.91 11.30
N ARG A 134 -5.00 9.86 10.59
CA ARG A 134 -5.28 10.16 9.18
C ARG A 134 -4.10 9.79 8.30
N PRO A 135 -4.23 8.77 7.44
CA PRO A 135 -3.20 8.44 6.47
C PRO A 135 -2.90 9.62 5.53
N GLN A 136 -1.61 9.93 5.40
CA GLN A 136 -1.07 10.89 4.44
C GLN A 136 -0.84 10.18 3.11
N ILE A 137 -1.30 10.79 2.03
CA ILE A 137 -1.14 10.30 0.67
C ILE A 137 0.01 11.05 0.03
N VAL A 138 1.10 10.35 -0.23
CA VAL A 138 2.32 10.92 -0.80
C VAL A 138 2.36 10.57 -2.28
N ARG A 139 2.40 11.62 -3.11
CA ARG A 139 2.50 11.56 -4.57
C ARG A 139 3.66 12.46 -5.04
N PRO A 140 4.12 12.32 -6.30
CA PRO A 140 5.19 13.17 -6.83
C PRO A 140 4.93 14.68 -6.73
N GLU A 141 3.66 15.11 -6.77
CA GLU A 141 3.24 16.50 -6.66
C GLU A 141 3.20 17.03 -5.21
N GLY A 142 3.22 16.15 -4.22
CA GLY A 142 3.15 16.53 -2.81
C GLY A 142 2.46 15.50 -1.92
N THR A 143 2.30 15.88 -0.66
CA THR A 143 1.60 15.10 0.37
C THR A 143 0.29 15.77 0.73
N THR A 144 -0.80 15.01 0.70
CA THR A 144 -2.15 15.44 1.15
C THR A 144 -2.69 14.46 2.18
N TYR A 145 -3.83 14.77 2.80
CA TYR A 145 -4.57 13.78 3.57
C TYR A 145 -5.58 13.04 2.70
N PHE A 146 -5.97 11.83 3.12
CA PHE A 146 -6.96 11.03 2.38
C PHE A 146 -8.33 11.74 2.23
N ASP A 147 -8.69 12.63 3.16
CA ASP A 147 -9.97 13.34 3.19
C ASP A 147 -9.92 14.77 2.61
N GLU A 148 -8.82 15.14 1.95
CA GLU A 148 -8.63 16.40 1.20
C GLU A 148 -8.76 16.21 -0.32
#